data_AF-A0A662TZP7-F1
#
_entry.id   AF-A0A662TZP7-F1
#
_cell.length_a   1.000
_cell.length_b   1.000
_cell.length_c   1.000
_cell.angle_alpha   90.00
_cell.angle_beta   90.00
_cell.angle_gamma   90.00
#
_symmetry.space_group_name_H-M   'P 1'
#
loop_
_entity.id
_entity.type
_entity.pdbx_description
1 polymer ?
#
loop_
_entity_poly.entity_id
_entity_poly.type
_entity_poly.pdbx_seq_one_letter_code
_entity_poly.pdbx_strand_id
1 'polypeptide(L)'
;MVETHVKRVEEEASHGQCLRATPRWWRRSIRYVALAMLILLAGFYSYSSYRAYTNQIAVIEINGPIDGFVETTSQLRMARDDPYVKAVVIRINSPGGGVEPTKEIMKYIISVKESGKPVVVTMEEFCTSGAYLLSVPSNYIFAYSNTVTGSLGAIAVWVDRSGELDEDKIKVWVWKTGPYKDMGAFWRSPTEEEQKLIDNYIKKIYNYIVDTIARYRNLDAEIVKKYATGATFNGNFAVSYGFVDEIGDYRDAVRKAAELAGIEEEYITTKPQEGVHLKIGKATLAPLVGNPTTW
;
A
#
# COMPACT_ATOMS: atom_id res chain seq x y z
N MET A 1 -89.93 -12.13 -22.59
CA MET A 1 -88.54 -11.84 -23.03
C MET A 1 -87.58 -11.85 -21.82
N VAL A 2 -87.63 -12.87 -20.96
CA VAL A 2 -86.73 -13.00 -19.77
C VAL A 2 -86.31 -14.46 -19.48
N GLU A 3 -86.93 -15.49 -20.05
CA GLU A 3 -86.62 -16.89 -19.68
C GLU A 3 -85.63 -17.64 -20.58
N THR A 4 -85.17 -17.06 -21.69
CA THR A 4 -84.27 -17.75 -22.64
C THR A 4 -82.81 -17.29 -22.60
N HIS A 5 -82.44 -16.39 -21.68
CA HIS A 5 -81.07 -15.91 -21.53
C HIS A 5 -80.35 -16.44 -20.27
N VAL A 6 -81.07 -17.05 -19.32
CA VAL A 6 -80.46 -17.58 -18.09
C VAL A 6 -79.90 -19.00 -18.29
N LYS A 7 -80.52 -19.83 -19.13
CA LYS A 7 -80.04 -21.21 -19.38
C LYS A 7 -78.76 -21.31 -20.22
N ARG A 8 -78.38 -20.26 -20.96
CA ARG A 8 -77.15 -20.28 -21.78
C ARG A 8 -75.90 -19.90 -20.98
N VAL A 9 -76.06 -19.24 -19.84
CA VAL A 9 -74.94 -18.84 -18.97
C VAL A 9 -74.58 -19.97 -17.99
N GLU A 10 -75.52 -20.84 -17.62
CA GLU A 10 -75.24 -21.99 -16.74
C GLU A 10 -74.52 -23.15 -17.46
N GLU A 11 -74.71 -23.32 -18.78
CA GLU A 11 -74.00 -24.36 -19.54
C GLU A 11 -72.53 -23.99 -19.81
N GLU A 12 -72.20 -22.71 -20.00
CA GLU A 12 -70.81 -22.26 -20.17
C GLU A 12 -70.04 -22.17 -18.84
N ALA A 13 -70.73 -22.07 -17.70
CA ALA A 13 -70.10 -22.17 -16.37
C ALA A 13 -69.65 -23.59 -16.01
N SER A 14 -70.15 -24.62 -16.70
CA SER A 14 -69.73 -26.02 -16.49
C SER A 14 -68.38 -26.38 -17.14
N HIS A 15 -67.84 -25.51 -18.00
CA HIS A 15 -66.55 -25.72 -18.68
C HIS A 15 -65.42 -24.87 -18.08
N GLY A 16 -65.69 -24.11 -17.02
CA GLY A 16 -64.71 -23.32 -16.30
C GLY A 16 -64.12 -24.08 -15.11
N GLN A 17 -62.80 -24.23 -15.09
CA GLN A 17 -61.97 -24.64 -13.94
C GLN A 17 -61.76 -26.14 -13.71
N CYS A 18 -61.15 -26.81 -14.69
CA CYS A 18 -60.20 -27.88 -14.36
C CYS A 18 -58.85 -27.25 -13.96
N LEU A 19 -58.81 -26.53 -12.82
CA LEU A 19 -57.55 -26.24 -12.15
C LEU A 19 -57.05 -27.57 -11.56
N ARG A 20 -56.33 -28.35 -12.38
CA ARG A 20 -55.69 -29.60 -11.95
C ARG A 20 -54.94 -29.33 -10.66
N ALA A 21 -55.44 -29.88 -9.55
CA ALA A 21 -54.79 -29.75 -8.25
C ALA A 21 -53.36 -30.29 -8.40
N THR A 22 -52.36 -29.42 -8.21
CA THR A 22 -50.96 -29.81 -8.40
C THR A 22 -50.67 -31.03 -7.51
N PRO A 23 -50.14 -32.14 -8.07
CA PRO A 23 -49.99 -33.37 -7.32
C PRO A 23 -49.16 -33.16 -6.05
N ARG A 24 -49.57 -33.77 -4.92
CA ARG A 24 -48.84 -33.64 -3.64
C ARG A 24 -47.36 -34.00 -3.75
N TRP A 25 -46.99 -34.92 -4.63
CA TRP A 25 -45.61 -35.26 -4.93
C TRP A 25 -44.86 -34.11 -5.60
N TRP A 26 -45.49 -33.38 -6.52
CA TRP A 26 -44.92 -32.22 -7.21
C TRP A 26 -44.60 -31.06 -6.24
N ARG A 27 -45.51 -30.76 -5.31
CA ARG A 27 -45.26 -29.76 -4.25
C ARG A 27 -44.14 -30.16 -3.29
N ARG A 28 -43.98 -31.46 -3.02
CA ARG A 28 -42.86 -31.98 -2.20
C ARG A 28 -41.54 -31.87 -2.96
N SER A 29 -41.52 -32.21 -4.25
CA SER A 29 -40.33 -32.07 -5.11
C SER A 29 -39.84 -30.63 -5.19
N ILE A 30 -40.75 -29.66 -5.33
CA ILE A 30 -40.39 -28.22 -5.31
C ILE A 30 -39.74 -27.83 -3.98
N ARG A 31 -40.25 -28.32 -2.84
CA ARG A 31 -39.66 -28.04 -1.53
C ARG A 31 -38.26 -28.62 -1.37
N TYR A 32 -38.01 -29.84 -1.86
CA TYR A 32 -36.68 -30.43 -1.80
C TYR A 32 -35.69 -29.73 -2.73
N VAL A 33 -36.13 -29.35 -3.94
CA VAL A 33 -35.31 -28.56 -4.86
C VAL A 33 -35.00 -27.19 -4.26
N ALA A 34 -35.99 -26.50 -3.68
CA ALA A 34 -35.78 -25.22 -3.02
C ALA A 34 -34.84 -25.33 -1.80
N LEU A 35 -34.95 -26.39 -1.00
CA LEU A 35 -34.04 -26.66 0.12
C LEU A 35 -32.62 -26.96 -0.36
N ALA A 36 -32.45 -27.77 -1.42
CA ALA A 36 -31.15 -28.04 -2.02
C ALA A 36 -30.51 -26.77 -2.60
N MET A 37 -31.29 -25.93 -3.28
CA MET A 37 -30.83 -24.62 -3.76
C MET A 37 -30.41 -23.74 -2.59
N LEU A 38 -31.17 -23.68 -1.49
CA LEU A 38 -30.81 -22.92 -0.29
C LEU A 38 -29.51 -23.40 0.35
N ILE A 39 -29.29 -24.71 0.43
CA ILE A 39 -28.04 -25.29 0.96
C ILE A 39 -26.86 -24.96 0.03
N LEU A 40 -27.04 -25.07 -1.29
CA LEU A 40 -26.01 -24.69 -2.27
C LEU A 40 -25.70 -23.19 -2.20
N LEU A 41 -26.72 -22.34 -2.04
CA LEU A 41 -26.55 -20.89 -1.85
C LEU A 41 -25.82 -20.58 -0.54
N ALA A 42 -26.20 -21.21 0.57
CA ALA A 42 -25.53 -21.03 1.86
C ALA A 42 -24.08 -21.54 1.83
N GLY A 43 -23.83 -22.66 1.16
CA GLY A 43 -22.48 -23.21 0.94
C GLY A 43 -21.63 -22.30 0.05
N PHE A 44 -22.19 -21.79 -1.05
CA PHE A 44 -21.54 -20.80 -1.90
C PHE A 44 -21.20 -19.53 -1.14
N TYR A 45 -22.15 -18.99 -0.37
CA TYR A 45 -21.95 -17.79 0.45
C TYR A 45 -20.89 -18.00 1.54
N SER A 46 -20.88 -19.16 2.18
CA SER A 46 -19.86 -19.51 3.19
C SER A 46 -18.47 -19.67 2.56
N TYR A 47 -18.38 -20.28 1.38
CA TYR A 47 -17.14 -20.45 0.64
C TYR A 47 -16.57 -19.11 0.15
N SER A 48 -17.43 -18.27 -0.43
CA SER A 48 -17.14 -16.89 -0.83
C SER A 48 -16.63 -16.07 0.37
N SER A 49 -17.37 -16.07 1.48
CA SER A 49 -16.97 -15.38 2.72
C SER A 49 -15.62 -15.87 3.26
N TYR A 50 -15.36 -17.18 3.21
CA TYR A 50 -14.07 -17.75 3.62
C TYR A 50 -12.94 -17.33 2.67
N ARG A 51 -13.15 -17.35 1.34
CA ARG A 51 -12.13 -16.90 0.38
C ARG A 51 -11.81 -15.42 0.59
N ALA A 52 -12.82 -14.56 0.70
CA ALA A 52 -12.65 -13.14 1.01
C ALA A 52 -11.80 -12.92 2.27
N TYR A 53 -12.02 -13.70 3.31
CA TYR A 53 -11.25 -13.63 4.56
C TYR A 53 -9.79 -14.08 4.39
N THR A 54 -9.55 -15.11 3.56
CA THR A 54 -8.21 -15.63 3.29
C THR A 54 -7.44 -14.89 2.21
N ASN A 55 -8.09 -13.99 1.47
CA ASN A 55 -7.52 -13.18 0.40
C ASN A 55 -7.43 -11.72 0.86
N GLN A 56 -6.41 -11.41 1.64
CA GLN A 56 -6.22 -10.07 2.18
C GLN A 56 -5.18 -9.29 1.38
N ILE A 57 -5.43 -7.98 1.23
CA ILE A 57 -4.46 -7.01 0.73
C ILE A 57 -4.05 -6.16 1.91
N ALA A 58 -2.79 -6.27 2.33
CA ALA A 58 -2.28 -5.45 3.42
C ALA A 58 -2.04 -4.03 2.93
N VAL A 59 -2.52 -3.04 3.68
CA VAL A 59 -2.38 -1.61 3.38
C VAL A 59 -1.48 -1.01 4.44
N ILE A 60 -0.35 -0.47 3.98
CA ILE A 60 0.66 0.18 4.83
C ILE A 60 0.71 1.66 4.44
N GLU A 61 0.63 2.53 5.44
CA GLU A 61 0.61 3.99 5.24
C GLU A 61 1.93 4.58 5.72
N ILE A 62 2.57 5.38 4.87
CA ILE A 62 3.79 6.14 5.19
C ILE A 62 3.45 7.62 5.04
N ASN A 63 3.15 8.26 6.17
CA ASN A 63 2.70 9.65 6.23
C ASN A 63 3.70 10.52 6.97
N GLY A 64 4.01 11.69 6.41
CA GLY A 64 4.93 12.66 7.00
C GLY A 64 6.41 12.30 6.79
N PRO A 65 7.34 13.01 7.43
CA PRO A 65 8.77 12.77 7.31
C PRO A 65 9.18 11.36 7.76
N ILE A 66 10.12 10.74 7.04
CA ILE A 66 10.66 9.42 7.37
C ILE A 66 11.83 9.58 8.35
N ASP A 67 11.55 9.60 9.65
CA ASP A 67 12.53 9.76 10.73
C ASP A 67 12.94 8.43 11.39
N GLY A 68 12.12 7.39 11.26
CA GLY A 68 12.36 6.04 11.76
C GLY A 68 11.85 4.96 10.81
N PHE A 69 12.19 3.70 11.12
CA PHE A 69 11.82 2.55 10.28
C PHE A 69 11.18 1.39 11.04
N VAL A 70 11.24 1.38 12.38
CA VAL A 70 10.84 0.22 13.20
C VAL A 70 9.38 -0.17 12.96
N GLU A 71 8.46 0.80 12.99
CA GLU A 71 7.03 0.54 12.80
C GLU A 71 6.74 0.01 11.39
N THR A 72 7.15 0.74 10.35
CA THR A 72 6.92 0.37 8.95
C THR A 72 7.55 -0.98 8.61
N THR A 73 8.76 -1.27 9.08
CA THR A 73 9.42 -2.56 8.85
C THR A 73 8.72 -3.69 9.61
N SER A 74 8.17 -3.43 10.79
CA SER A 74 7.33 -4.40 11.51
C SER A 74 6.07 -4.75 10.70
N GLN A 75 5.35 -3.75 10.21
CA GLN A 75 4.15 -3.94 9.37
C GLN A 75 4.47 -4.70 8.07
N LEU A 76 5.57 -4.35 7.40
CA LEU A 76 6.02 -5.06 6.19
C LEU A 76 6.38 -6.52 6.49
N ARG A 77 7.07 -6.80 7.59
CA ARG A 77 7.38 -8.17 8.03
C ARG A 77 6.11 -8.97 8.31
N MET A 78 5.15 -8.37 9.00
CA MET A 78 3.86 -8.99 9.28
C MET A 78 3.09 -9.30 8.00
N ALA A 79 3.01 -8.34 7.08
CA ALA A 79 2.38 -8.55 5.79
C ALA A 79 3.08 -9.63 4.96
N ARG A 80 4.41 -9.74 5.05
CA ARG A 80 5.20 -10.80 4.40
C ARG A 80 4.87 -12.18 4.99
N ASP A 81 4.81 -12.29 6.32
CA ASP A 81 4.74 -13.57 7.01
C ASP A 81 3.29 -14.09 7.18
N ASP A 82 2.27 -13.24 7.03
CA ASP A 82 0.86 -13.63 7.14
C ASP A 82 0.38 -14.42 5.90
N PRO A 83 -0.03 -15.69 6.04
CA PRO A 83 -0.47 -16.51 4.90
C PRO A 83 -1.78 -16.03 4.25
N TYR A 84 -2.59 -15.21 4.92
CA TYR A 84 -3.81 -14.62 4.39
C TYR A 84 -3.54 -13.36 3.55
N VAL A 85 -2.42 -12.69 3.78
CA VAL A 85 -2.00 -11.54 2.96
C VAL A 85 -1.44 -12.05 1.63
N LYS A 86 -2.09 -11.67 0.52
CA LYS A 86 -1.73 -12.06 -0.86
C LYS A 86 -0.98 -10.97 -1.62
N ALA A 87 -1.22 -9.71 -1.27
CA ALA A 87 -0.52 -8.55 -1.83
C ALA A 87 -0.39 -7.44 -0.79
N VAL A 88 0.48 -6.47 -1.07
CA VAL A 88 0.68 -5.28 -0.24
C VAL A 88 0.48 -4.03 -1.07
N VAL A 89 -0.33 -3.10 -0.56
CA VAL A 89 -0.45 -1.74 -1.07
C VAL A 89 0.24 -0.79 -0.08
N ILE A 90 1.16 0.02 -0.57
CA ILE A 90 1.84 1.05 0.23
C ILE A 90 1.31 2.41 -0.23
N ARG A 91 0.65 3.13 0.68
CA ARG A 91 0.18 4.49 0.46
C ARG A 91 1.20 5.45 1.03
N ILE A 92 1.70 6.37 0.21
CA ILE A 92 2.78 7.27 0.61
C ILE A 92 2.34 8.72 0.45
N ASN A 93 2.29 9.44 1.57
CA ASN A 93 2.19 10.90 1.62
C ASN A 93 3.34 11.49 2.44
N SER A 94 4.51 11.64 1.83
CA SER A 94 5.74 11.99 2.53
C SER A 94 6.69 12.87 1.70
N PRO A 95 7.32 13.88 2.34
CA PRO A 95 8.38 14.66 1.71
C PRO A 95 9.72 13.90 1.60
N GLY A 96 9.80 12.68 2.12
CA GLY A 96 11.04 11.93 2.31
C GLY A 96 11.54 12.01 3.75
N GLY A 97 12.85 11.82 3.96
CA GLY A 97 13.41 11.84 5.30
C GLY A 97 14.85 11.30 5.35
N GLY A 98 15.20 10.64 6.45
CA GLY A 98 16.53 10.10 6.67
C GLY A 98 16.91 9.01 5.67
N VAL A 99 18.18 9.04 5.24
CA VAL A 99 18.74 8.05 4.30
C VAL A 99 18.68 6.64 4.89
N GLU A 100 19.05 6.47 6.16
CA GLU A 100 19.10 5.15 6.77
C GLU A 100 17.71 4.54 7.02
N PRO A 101 16.73 5.26 7.61
CA PRO A 101 15.35 4.78 7.67
C PRO A 101 14.78 4.39 6.30
N THR A 102 15.02 5.22 5.27
CA THR A 102 14.57 4.94 3.91
C THR A 102 15.17 3.63 3.39
N LYS A 103 16.48 3.45 3.52
CA LYS A 103 17.17 2.23 3.07
C LYS A 103 16.68 0.99 3.80
N GLU A 104 16.42 1.09 5.10
CA GLU A 104 15.95 -0.05 5.87
C GLU A 104 14.52 -0.43 5.50
N ILE A 105 13.60 0.53 5.38
CA ILE A 105 12.24 0.27 4.90
C ILE A 105 12.27 -0.36 3.49
N MET A 106 13.09 0.17 2.58
CA MET A 106 13.25 -0.36 1.23
C MET A 106 13.64 -1.85 1.23
N LYS A 107 14.58 -2.28 2.08
CA LYS A 107 14.96 -3.70 2.18
C LYS A 107 13.76 -4.58 2.52
N TYR A 108 12.89 -4.12 3.42
CA TYR A 108 11.69 -4.87 3.79
C TYR A 108 10.66 -4.90 2.66
N ILE A 109 10.48 -3.80 1.92
CA ILE A 109 9.64 -3.77 0.71
C ILE A 109 10.13 -4.79 -0.31
N ILE A 110 11.44 -4.85 -0.56
CA ILE A 110 12.06 -5.85 -1.43
C ILE A 110 11.80 -7.26 -0.90
N SER A 111 11.96 -7.49 0.41
CA SER A 111 11.72 -8.81 1.01
C SER A 111 10.26 -9.28 0.89
N VAL A 112 9.28 -8.37 0.91
CA VAL A 112 7.88 -8.68 0.64
C VAL A 112 7.73 -9.16 -0.81
N LYS A 113 8.31 -8.42 -1.76
CA LYS A 113 8.28 -8.79 -3.18
C LYS A 113 8.97 -10.14 -3.44
N GLU A 114 10.12 -10.38 -2.82
CA GLU A 114 10.86 -11.65 -2.92
C GLU A 114 10.11 -12.83 -2.30
N SER A 115 9.19 -12.59 -1.35
CA SER A 115 8.31 -13.65 -0.82
C SER A 115 7.23 -14.10 -1.81
N GLY A 116 7.15 -13.47 -2.98
CA GLY A 116 6.16 -13.77 -4.02
C GLY A 116 4.87 -12.95 -3.92
N LYS A 117 4.77 -12.06 -2.91
CA LYS A 117 3.61 -11.16 -2.73
C LYS A 117 3.84 -9.88 -3.54
N PRO A 118 2.94 -9.52 -4.48
CA PRO A 118 3.05 -8.26 -5.20
C PRO A 118 2.98 -7.07 -4.25
N VAL A 119 3.81 -6.06 -4.53
CA VAL A 119 3.77 -4.77 -3.86
C VAL A 119 3.33 -3.71 -4.86
N VAL A 120 2.27 -2.96 -4.56
CA VAL A 120 1.82 -1.81 -5.34
C VAL A 120 1.93 -0.57 -4.48
N VAL A 121 2.40 0.53 -5.06
CA VAL A 121 2.49 1.81 -4.37
C VAL A 121 1.48 2.78 -4.98
N THR A 122 0.85 3.59 -4.13
CA THR A 122 0.13 4.78 -4.56
C THR A 122 0.76 6.00 -3.88
N MET A 123 1.18 6.95 -4.70
CA MET A 123 1.69 8.24 -4.27
C MET A 123 0.52 9.20 -4.11
N GLU A 124 0.34 9.72 -2.90
CA GLU A 124 -0.72 10.67 -2.55
C GLU A 124 -0.28 12.10 -2.94
N GLU A 125 -0.52 13.11 -2.11
CA GLU A 125 -0.13 14.50 -2.39
C GLU A 125 1.39 14.67 -2.56
N PHE A 126 2.18 14.09 -1.64
CA PHE A 126 3.64 14.14 -1.67
C PHE A 126 4.24 12.73 -1.69
N CYS A 127 5.21 12.51 -2.58
CA CYS A 127 6.07 11.34 -2.52
C CYS A 127 7.43 11.73 -3.08
N THR A 128 8.22 12.49 -2.31
CA THR A 128 9.48 13.08 -2.77
C THR A 128 10.70 12.47 -2.07
N SER A 129 11.88 12.61 -2.67
CA SER A 129 13.17 12.22 -2.10
C SER A 129 13.17 10.76 -1.63
N GLY A 130 13.48 10.50 -0.36
CA GLY A 130 13.46 9.16 0.22
C GLY A 130 12.12 8.43 0.06
N ALA A 131 10.99 9.15 0.05
CA ALA A 131 9.67 8.55 -0.13
C ALA A 131 9.49 7.98 -1.54
N TYR A 132 9.93 8.72 -2.58
CA TYR A 132 9.95 8.20 -3.95
C TYR A 132 10.84 6.96 -4.05
N LEU A 133 11.98 6.98 -3.37
CA LEU A 133 12.91 5.85 -3.35
C LEU A 133 12.24 4.58 -2.79
N LEU A 134 11.39 4.68 -1.77
CA LEU A 134 10.60 3.53 -1.26
C LEU A 134 9.64 2.93 -2.30
N SER A 135 9.15 3.74 -3.23
CA SER A 135 8.20 3.32 -4.27
C SER A 135 8.86 2.48 -5.36
N VAL A 136 10.12 2.79 -5.66
CA VAL A 136 10.90 2.25 -6.78
C VAL A 136 10.94 0.71 -6.88
N PRO A 137 11.17 -0.08 -5.81
CA PRO A 137 11.26 -1.54 -5.92
C PRO A 137 9.91 -2.26 -6.07
N SER A 138 8.78 -1.55 -6.01
CA SER A 138 7.45 -2.14 -6.13
C SER A 138 7.22 -2.80 -7.51
N ASN A 139 6.10 -3.52 -7.65
CA ASN A 139 5.67 -4.09 -8.91
C ASN A 139 4.96 -3.05 -9.79
N TYR A 140 4.30 -2.08 -9.17
CA TYR A 140 3.54 -1.05 -9.86
C TYR A 140 3.41 0.20 -8.99
N ILE A 141 3.52 1.37 -9.60
CA ILE A 141 3.45 2.67 -8.95
C ILE A 141 2.35 3.49 -9.60
N PHE A 142 1.36 3.87 -8.82
CA PHE A 142 0.38 4.90 -9.16
C PHE A 142 0.77 6.25 -8.55
N ALA A 143 0.40 7.33 -9.23
CA ALA A 143 0.39 8.67 -8.67
C ALA A 143 -0.86 9.42 -9.13
N TYR A 144 -1.30 10.44 -8.40
CA TYR A 144 -2.24 11.41 -8.94
C TYR A 144 -1.54 12.30 -9.96
N SER A 145 -2.30 12.88 -10.90
CA SER A 145 -1.76 13.75 -11.96
C SER A 145 -0.90 14.90 -11.43
N ASN A 146 -1.26 15.43 -10.26
CA ASN A 146 -0.60 16.54 -9.56
C ASN A 146 0.21 16.14 -8.32
N THR A 147 0.39 14.84 -8.05
CA THR A 147 1.29 14.38 -6.98
C THR A 147 2.64 15.05 -7.12
N VAL A 148 3.16 15.64 -6.04
CA VAL A 148 4.50 16.20 -6.02
C VAL A 148 5.48 15.06 -5.71
N THR A 149 6.31 14.71 -6.68
CA THR A 149 7.32 13.66 -6.56
C THR A 149 8.67 14.16 -7.09
N GLY A 150 9.63 13.26 -7.30
CA GLY A 150 11.00 13.61 -7.63
C GLY A 150 11.78 14.02 -6.38
N SER A 151 12.45 15.17 -6.42
CA SER A 151 13.43 15.58 -5.39
C SER A 151 14.51 14.51 -5.18
N LEU A 152 14.99 13.96 -6.29
CA LEU A 152 15.95 12.86 -6.28
C LEU A 152 17.33 13.43 -5.99
N GLY A 153 17.82 13.20 -4.76
CA GLY A 153 19.09 13.73 -4.30
C GLY A 153 19.24 13.57 -2.79
N ALA A 154 20.36 14.08 -2.27
CA ALA A 154 20.66 14.09 -0.86
C ALA A 154 21.31 15.42 -0.49
N ILE A 155 20.99 15.91 0.70
CA ILE A 155 21.57 17.12 1.27
C ILE A 155 22.10 16.83 2.67
N ALA A 156 23.15 17.54 3.05
CA ALA A 156 23.58 17.69 4.44
C ALA A 156 23.67 19.18 4.73
N VAL A 157 23.20 19.59 5.91
CA VAL A 157 23.17 21.00 6.31
C VAL A 157 24.07 21.15 7.54
N TRP A 158 24.97 22.13 7.49
CA TRP A 158 25.77 22.56 8.62
C TRP A 158 25.46 24.03 8.89
N VAL A 159 25.11 24.36 10.13
CA VAL A 159 24.84 25.74 10.54
C VAL A 159 25.99 26.18 11.42
N ASP A 160 26.75 27.18 10.99
CA ASP A 160 27.83 27.79 11.76
C ASP A 160 27.34 29.10 12.39
N ARG A 161 27.35 29.14 13.73
CA ARG A 161 26.98 30.28 14.58
C ARG A 161 28.18 30.80 15.38
N SER A 162 29.40 30.46 14.99
CA SER A 162 30.63 30.92 15.67
C SER A 162 30.71 32.44 15.75
N GLY A 163 30.27 33.15 14.71
CA GLY A 163 30.18 34.62 14.72
C GLY A 163 29.27 35.16 15.84
N GLU A 164 28.06 34.60 16.01
CA GLU A 164 27.13 35.00 17.08
C GLU A 164 27.74 34.75 18.48
N LEU A 165 28.41 33.61 18.66
CA LEU A 165 29.05 33.28 19.93
C LEU A 165 30.21 34.22 20.25
N ASP A 166 30.98 34.64 19.24
CA ASP A 166 32.07 35.58 19.42
C ASP A 166 31.56 37.00 19.74
N GLU A 167 30.44 37.43 19.13
CA GLU A 167 29.75 38.69 19.48
C GLU A 167 29.28 38.69 20.94
N ASP A 168 28.68 37.58 21.38
CA ASP A 168 28.23 37.37 22.76
C ASP A 168 29.37 37.07 23.75
N LYS A 169 30.62 36.98 23.26
CA LYS A 169 31.83 36.63 24.03
C LYS A 169 31.73 35.26 24.71
N ILE A 170 30.92 34.35 24.18
CA ILE A 170 30.79 32.98 24.65
C ILE A 170 31.97 32.16 24.13
N LYS A 171 32.67 31.45 25.02
CA LYS A 171 33.79 30.58 24.66
C LYS A 171 33.42 29.11 24.83
N VAL A 172 33.63 28.35 23.76
CA VAL A 172 33.37 26.90 23.73
C VAL A 172 34.70 26.16 23.80
N TRP A 173 34.87 25.36 24.86
CA TRP A 173 36.03 24.49 25.06
C TRP A 173 35.62 23.04 24.80
N VAL A 174 36.36 22.33 23.95
CA VAL A 174 36.03 20.94 23.56
C VAL A 174 37.23 20.04 23.83
N TRP A 175 37.06 19.07 24.73
CA TRP A 175 37.98 17.95 24.91
C TRP A 175 37.38 16.71 24.26
N LYS A 176 38.04 16.16 23.24
CA LYS A 176 37.51 15.06 22.43
C LYS A 176 38.54 13.96 22.23
N THR A 177 38.07 12.72 22.17
CA THR A 177 38.89 11.51 21.98
C THR A 177 39.34 11.31 20.53
N GLY A 178 38.73 12.02 19.57
CA GLY A 178 39.07 11.95 18.16
C GLY A 178 38.68 13.22 17.40
N PRO A 179 39.34 13.51 16.26
CA PRO A 179 39.23 14.79 15.57
C PRO A 179 37.81 15.12 15.09
N TYR A 180 37.02 14.11 14.69
CA TYR A 180 35.69 14.26 14.10
C TYR A 180 34.53 14.15 15.09
N LYS A 181 34.81 14.03 16.40
CA LYS A 181 33.76 13.74 17.40
C LYS A 181 32.79 14.91 17.62
N ASP A 182 33.19 16.11 17.24
CA ASP A 182 32.41 17.35 17.24
C ASP A 182 32.07 17.81 15.82
N MET A 183 32.18 16.94 14.81
CA MET A 183 31.71 17.25 13.46
C MET A 183 30.20 17.51 13.49
N GLY A 184 29.75 18.58 12.85
CA GLY A 184 28.41 19.14 12.94
C GLY A 184 28.26 20.22 14.03
N ALA A 185 29.34 20.60 14.69
CA ALA A 185 29.34 21.66 15.70
C ALA A 185 28.84 23.00 15.14
N PHE A 186 27.86 23.61 15.82
CA PHE A 186 27.38 24.93 15.46
C PHE A 186 28.31 26.07 15.89
N TRP A 187 29.33 25.79 16.71
CA TRP A 187 30.24 26.80 17.29
C TRP A 187 31.55 26.97 16.50
N ARG A 188 31.67 26.37 15.32
CA ARG A 188 32.81 26.53 14.41
C ARG A 188 32.42 26.14 12.98
N SER A 189 33.15 26.67 12.01
CA SER A 189 33.07 26.21 10.62
C SER A 189 33.59 24.77 10.49
N PRO A 190 33.13 24.01 9.48
CA PRO A 190 33.69 22.69 9.17
C PRO A 190 35.13 22.81 8.65
N THR A 191 36.02 21.89 9.07
CA THR A 191 37.38 21.83 8.52
C THR A 191 37.37 21.33 7.07
N GLU A 192 38.47 21.51 6.32
CA GLU A 192 38.56 20.99 4.95
C GLU A 192 38.37 19.46 4.88
N GLU A 193 38.90 18.73 5.86
CA GLU A 193 38.76 17.28 5.96
C GLU A 193 37.31 16.87 6.22
N GLU A 194 36.60 17.60 7.09
CA GLU A 194 35.18 17.37 7.37
C GLU A 194 34.32 17.66 6.15
N GLN A 195 34.59 18.76 5.43
CA GLN A 195 33.92 19.09 4.17
C GLN A 195 34.12 17.97 3.13
N LYS A 196 35.36 17.53 2.90
CA LYS A 196 35.68 16.42 1.99
C LYS A 196 34.99 15.12 2.40
N LEU A 197 34.89 14.85 3.70
CA LEU A 197 34.23 13.66 4.22
C LEU A 197 32.72 13.68 3.95
N ILE A 198 32.05 14.81 4.21
CA ILE A 198 30.62 14.99 3.94
C ILE A 198 30.33 14.96 2.44
N ASP A 199 31.13 15.65 1.61
CA ASP A 199 30.98 15.65 0.15
C ASP A 199 31.06 14.24 -0.43
N ASN A 200 32.04 13.45 0.02
CA ASN A 200 32.20 12.07 -0.43
C ASN A 200 31.02 11.19 0.03
N TYR A 201 30.48 11.44 1.22
CA TYR A 201 29.32 10.73 1.72
C TYR A 201 28.06 11.05 0.91
N ILE A 202 27.78 12.33 0.66
CA ILE A 202 26.65 12.78 -0.16
C ILE A 202 26.75 12.24 -1.60
N LYS A 203 27.93 12.27 -2.21
CA LYS A 203 28.15 11.67 -3.55
C LYS A 203 27.84 10.18 -3.58
N LYS A 204 28.22 9.42 -2.55
CA LYS A 204 27.88 7.99 -2.44
C LYS A 204 26.37 7.77 -2.35
N ILE A 205 25.66 8.59 -1.57
CA ILE A 205 24.20 8.51 -1.46
C ILE A 205 23.54 8.86 -2.79
N TYR A 206 24.00 9.92 -3.46
CA TYR A 206 23.50 10.33 -4.76
C TYR A 206 23.63 9.21 -5.81
N ASN A 207 24.82 8.60 -5.92
CA ASN A 207 25.04 7.49 -6.84
C ASN A 207 24.12 6.31 -6.49
N TYR A 208 23.97 5.99 -5.20
CA TYR A 208 23.04 4.95 -4.77
C TYR A 208 21.59 5.24 -5.19
N ILE A 209 21.12 6.49 -5.07
CA ILE A 209 19.78 6.90 -5.52
C ILE A 209 19.63 6.67 -7.03
N VAL A 210 20.57 7.20 -7.84
CA VAL A 210 20.54 7.10 -9.29
C VAL A 210 20.55 5.62 -9.74
N ASP A 211 21.47 4.83 -9.21
CA ASP A 211 21.63 3.42 -9.56
C ASP A 211 20.41 2.59 -9.16
N THR A 212 19.81 2.90 -8.01
CA THR A 212 18.61 2.21 -7.53
C THR A 212 17.42 2.51 -8.43
N ILE A 213 17.20 3.78 -8.78
CA ILE A 213 16.11 4.18 -9.67
C ILE A 213 16.31 3.56 -11.06
N ALA A 214 17.51 3.69 -11.64
CA ALA A 214 17.82 3.14 -12.96
C ALA A 214 17.56 1.62 -13.00
N ARG A 215 18.03 0.88 -11.98
CA ARG A 215 17.86 -0.57 -11.89
C ARG A 215 16.39 -0.99 -11.82
N TYR A 216 15.63 -0.46 -10.87
CA TYR A 216 14.29 -0.97 -10.58
C TYR A 216 13.21 -0.40 -11.49
N ARG A 217 13.40 0.81 -12.01
CA ARG A 217 12.51 1.40 -13.03
C ARG A 217 12.92 1.04 -14.46
N ASN A 218 14.03 0.31 -14.63
CA ASN A 218 14.60 -0.03 -15.94
C ASN A 218 14.78 1.21 -16.84
N LEU A 219 15.30 2.29 -16.23
CA LEU A 219 15.57 3.56 -16.91
C LEU A 219 17.06 3.68 -17.21
N ASP A 220 17.39 4.36 -18.31
CA ASP A 220 18.77 4.77 -18.58
C ASP A 220 19.28 5.66 -17.43
N ALA A 221 20.45 5.33 -16.89
CA ALA A 221 21.07 6.09 -15.81
C ALA A 221 21.28 7.56 -16.18
N GLU A 222 21.52 7.89 -17.46
CA GLU A 222 21.64 9.28 -17.93
C GLU A 222 20.30 10.02 -17.89
N ILE A 223 19.18 9.34 -18.17
CA ILE A 223 17.84 9.92 -17.98
C ILE A 223 17.60 10.21 -16.49
N VAL A 224 17.95 9.26 -15.63
CA VAL A 224 17.80 9.44 -14.18
C VAL A 224 18.66 10.61 -13.70
N LYS A 225 19.94 10.68 -14.07
CA LYS A 225 20.84 11.80 -13.71
C LYS A 225 20.33 13.15 -14.20
N LYS A 226 19.76 13.20 -15.40
CA LYS A 226 19.20 14.45 -15.96
C LYS A 226 18.11 15.05 -15.06
N TYR A 227 17.32 14.21 -14.39
CA TYR A 227 16.23 14.67 -13.52
C TYR A 227 16.54 14.56 -12.02
N ALA A 228 17.64 13.91 -11.65
CA ALA A 228 18.15 13.86 -10.28
C ALA A 228 18.92 15.12 -9.89
N THR A 229 18.30 16.28 -10.08
CA THR A 229 18.87 17.60 -9.74
C THR A 229 18.44 18.09 -8.36
N GLY A 230 17.60 17.33 -7.65
CA GLY A 230 16.92 17.75 -6.42
C GLY A 230 15.61 18.49 -6.64
N ALA A 231 15.25 18.84 -7.88
CA ALA A 231 13.95 19.45 -8.20
C ALA A 231 12.79 18.44 -8.12
N THR A 232 11.61 18.94 -7.78
CA THR A 232 10.36 18.17 -7.81
C THR A 232 9.71 18.22 -9.19
N PHE A 233 8.89 17.23 -9.51
CA PHE A 233 8.03 17.19 -10.68
C PHE A 233 6.68 16.56 -10.33
N ASN A 234 5.68 16.72 -11.19
CA ASN A 234 4.33 16.20 -10.94
C ASN A 234 4.16 14.75 -11.44
N GLY A 235 3.07 14.09 -11.04
CA GLY A 235 2.76 12.72 -11.43
C GLY A 235 2.68 12.52 -12.95
N ASN A 236 2.04 13.44 -13.69
CA ASN A 236 1.98 13.35 -15.16
C ASN A 236 3.36 13.32 -15.82
N PHE A 237 4.27 14.17 -15.35
CA PHE A 237 5.67 14.16 -15.78
C PHE A 237 6.34 12.83 -15.40
N ALA A 238 6.13 12.37 -14.16
CA ALA A 238 6.72 11.13 -13.67
C ALA A 238 6.35 9.92 -14.55
N VAL A 239 5.08 9.82 -14.97
CA VAL A 239 4.60 8.78 -15.91
C VAL A 239 5.23 8.95 -17.29
N SER A 240 5.25 10.18 -17.82
CA SER A 240 5.80 10.46 -19.17
C SER A 240 7.28 10.08 -19.33
N TYR A 241 8.05 10.06 -18.24
CA TYR A 241 9.47 9.69 -18.23
C TYR A 241 9.75 8.34 -17.53
N GLY A 242 8.72 7.58 -17.17
CA GLY A 242 8.84 6.21 -16.62
C GLY A 242 9.23 6.10 -15.14
N PHE A 243 9.25 7.22 -14.41
CA PHE A 243 9.45 7.22 -12.96
C PHE A 243 8.26 6.61 -12.20
N VAL A 244 7.06 6.73 -12.77
CA VAL A 244 5.80 6.15 -12.27
C VAL A 244 5.16 5.35 -13.41
N ASP A 245 4.35 4.34 -13.10
CA ASP A 245 3.74 3.49 -14.12
C ASP A 245 2.47 4.11 -14.71
N GLU A 246 1.56 4.61 -13.87
CA GLU A 246 0.28 5.15 -14.33
C GLU A 246 -0.29 6.22 -13.39
N ILE A 247 -1.19 7.05 -13.92
CA ILE A 247 -2.02 7.94 -13.11
C ILE A 247 -3.20 7.15 -12.56
N GLY A 248 -3.39 7.17 -11.25
CA GLY A 248 -4.47 6.46 -10.60
C GLY A 248 -4.53 6.75 -9.11
N ASP A 249 -5.60 6.30 -8.49
CA ASP A 249 -5.85 6.51 -7.06
C ASP A 249 -5.57 5.26 -6.22
N TYR A 250 -5.88 5.34 -4.93
CA TYR A 250 -5.77 4.20 -4.02
C TYR A 250 -6.61 2.98 -4.44
N ARG A 251 -7.80 3.17 -5.02
CA ARG A 251 -8.65 2.06 -5.46
C ARG A 251 -8.04 1.35 -6.66
N ASP A 252 -7.40 2.10 -7.56
CA ASP A 252 -6.65 1.53 -8.68
C ASP A 252 -5.44 0.71 -8.18
N ALA A 253 -4.74 1.21 -7.17
CA ALA A 253 -3.63 0.49 -6.54
C ALA A 253 -4.07 -0.84 -5.90
N VAL A 254 -5.20 -0.83 -5.17
CA VAL A 254 -5.79 -2.05 -4.59
C VAL A 254 -6.22 -3.03 -5.68
N ARG A 255 -6.88 -2.55 -6.74
CA ARG A 255 -7.30 -3.40 -7.87
C ARG A 255 -6.10 -4.02 -8.58
N LYS A 256 -5.05 -3.23 -8.82
CA LYS A 256 -3.81 -3.73 -9.43
C LYS A 256 -3.09 -4.74 -8.54
N ALA A 257 -3.07 -4.52 -7.23
CA ALA A 257 -2.50 -5.48 -6.28
C ALA A 257 -3.27 -6.80 -6.30
N ALA A 258 -4.60 -6.74 -6.38
CA ALA A 258 -5.47 -7.90 -6.52
C ALA A 258 -5.20 -8.67 -7.81
N GLU A 259 -5.16 -7.97 -8.94
CA GLU A 259 -4.84 -8.51 -10.27
C GLU A 259 -3.50 -9.23 -10.27
N LEU A 260 -2.44 -8.58 -9.76
CA LEU A 260 -1.09 -9.16 -9.71
C LEU A 260 -1.00 -10.38 -8.77
N ALA A 261 -1.88 -10.49 -7.79
CA ALA A 261 -1.97 -11.63 -6.88
C ALA A 261 -2.92 -12.73 -7.39
N GLY A 262 -3.58 -12.54 -8.55
CA GLY A 262 -4.50 -13.52 -9.13
C GLY A 262 -5.77 -13.74 -8.31
N ILE A 263 -6.28 -12.70 -7.64
CA ILE A 263 -7.54 -12.76 -6.88
C ILE A 263 -8.64 -12.04 -7.68
N GLU A 264 -9.54 -12.83 -8.28
CA GLU A 264 -10.43 -12.35 -9.34
C GLU A 264 -11.56 -11.46 -8.86
N GLU A 265 -12.30 -11.82 -7.80
CA GLU A 265 -13.16 -10.93 -7.02
C GLU A 265 -13.29 -11.55 -5.61
N GLU A 266 -13.45 -10.74 -4.56
CA GLU A 266 -13.43 -11.11 -3.13
C GLU A 266 -12.06 -11.07 -2.46
N TYR A 267 -11.72 -9.86 -2.00
CA TYR A 267 -10.63 -9.59 -1.08
C TYR A 267 -11.05 -8.51 -0.10
N ILE A 268 -10.38 -8.46 1.03
CA ILE A 268 -10.50 -7.35 1.98
C ILE A 268 -9.17 -6.63 2.11
N THR A 269 -9.24 -5.32 2.34
CA THR A 269 -8.07 -4.56 2.75
C THR A 269 -7.92 -4.67 4.27
N THR A 270 -6.68 -4.83 4.72
CA THR A 270 -6.35 -4.93 6.15
C THR A 270 -5.18 -4.03 6.47
N LYS A 271 -5.13 -3.47 7.68
CA LYS A 271 -3.89 -2.86 8.20
C LYS A 271 -3.15 -3.93 8.99
N PRO A 272 -1.84 -4.17 8.76
CA PRO A 272 -1.06 -5.05 9.62
C PRO A 272 -1.16 -4.57 11.07
N GLN A 273 -1.68 -5.40 11.97
CA GLN A 273 -1.77 -5.08 13.41
C GLN A 273 -1.06 -6.15 14.23
N GLU A 274 -0.26 -5.73 15.21
CA GLU A 274 0.28 -6.64 16.24
C GLU A 274 -0.87 -7.37 16.93
N GLY A 275 -1.08 -8.63 16.54
CA GLY A 275 -2.04 -9.49 17.20
C GLY A 275 -1.49 -9.95 18.54
N VAL A 276 -2.22 -9.72 19.62
CA VAL A 276 -2.14 -10.59 20.81
C VAL A 276 -2.60 -11.97 20.35
N HIS A 277 -1.66 -12.85 20.02
CA HIS A 277 -1.97 -14.24 19.74
C HIS A 277 -2.44 -14.92 21.04
N LEU A 278 -3.75 -14.95 21.28
CA LEU A 278 -4.33 -15.83 22.29
C LEU A 278 -4.15 -17.29 21.81
N LYS A 279 -3.09 -17.93 22.28
CA LYS A 279 -2.91 -19.38 22.13
C LYS A 279 -3.95 -20.10 22.99
N ILE A 280 -5.04 -20.56 22.36
CA ILE A 280 -5.96 -21.55 22.95
C ILE A 280 -5.74 -22.88 22.21
N GLY A 281 -4.82 -23.70 22.71
CA GLY A 281 -4.52 -25.02 22.14
C GLY A 281 -3.67 -25.01 20.86
N LYS A 282 -3.75 -26.10 20.06
CA LYS A 282 -3.00 -26.29 18.79
C LYS A 282 -3.59 -25.53 17.58
N ALA A 283 -4.70 -24.82 17.77
CA ALA A 283 -5.31 -24.00 16.73
C ALA A 283 -5.00 -22.53 17.01
N THR A 284 -4.30 -21.88 16.08
CA THR A 284 -4.14 -20.42 16.10
C THR A 284 -5.44 -19.83 15.57
N LEU A 285 -6.27 -19.24 16.43
CA LEU A 285 -7.34 -18.37 15.97
C LEU A 285 -6.75 -16.98 15.66
N ALA A 286 -7.14 -16.45 14.52
CA ALA A 286 -6.82 -15.10 14.09
C ALA A 286 -7.30 -14.06 15.13
N PRO A 287 -6.67 -12.88 15.19
CA PRO A 287 -7.10 -11.82 16.09
C PRO A 287 -8.59 -11.49 15.86
N LEU A 288 -9.30 -11.20 16.95
CA LEU A 288 -10.63 -10.59 16.88
C LEU A 288 -10.44 -9.22 16.24
N VAL A 289 -10.66 -9.14 14.93
CA VAL A 289 -10.49 -7.91 14.15
C VAL A 289 -11.47 -6.87 14.70
N GLY A 290 -10.93 -5.78 15.23
CA GLY A 290 -11.67 -4.54 15.44
C GLY A 290 -12.17 -4.04 14.09
N ASN A 291 -13.46 -3.71 14.05
CA ASN A 291 -14.26 -3.20 12.93
C ASN A 291 -13.52 -3.02 11.57
N PRO A 292 -13.98 -3.68 10.49
CA PRO A 292 -13.52 -3.35 9.14
C PRO A 292 -13.88 -1.89 8.85
N THR A 293 -12.89 -0.99 8.86
CA THR A 293 -13.09 0.39 8.47
C THR A 293 -13.24 0.44 6.96
N THR A 294 -14.46 0.71 6.51
CA THR A 294 -14.77 1.14 5.15
C THR A 294 -14.16 2.52 4.89
N TRP A 295 -13.31 2.64 3.87
CA TRP A 295 -12.90 3.90 3.24
C TRP A 295 -12.99 3.72 1.72
#